data_AF-A0A433CYJ7-F1
#
_entry.id   AF-A0A433CYJ7-F1
#
_cell.length_a   1.000
_cell.length_b   1.000
_cell.length_c   1.000
_cell.angle_alpha   90.00
_cell.angle_beta   90.00
_cell.angle_gamma   90.00
#
_symmetry.space_group_name_H-M   'P 1'
#
loop_
_entity.id
_entity.type
_entity.pdbx_description
1 polymer ?
#
loop_
_entity_poly.entity_id
_entity_poly.type
_entity_poly.pdbx_seq_one_letter_code
_entity_poly.pdbx_strand_id
1 'polypeptide(L)'
;MEGSVGIYAGRNVPIDEDKFEKIVTKSYSFVDKTLLISDFLESSMLVSHVVRPRCFGKTTNLTMPRNFFACPIEPDNKERRQDLFRDSKIWSEKRKLFKEHFCKYPIIFINHKV
;
A
#
# COMPACT_ATOMS: atom_id res chain seq x y z
N MET A 1 18.47 -8.96 3.33
CA MET A 1 17.09 -9.30 3.74
C MET A 1 16.35 -9.65 2.47
N GLU A 2 16.30 -10.94 2.13
CA GLU A 2 15.54 -11.43 0.98
C GLU A 2 14.06 -11.33 1.34
N GLY A 3 13.43 -10.22 0.92
CA GLY A 3 11.99 -10.09 0.97
C GLY A 3 11.40 -11.18 0.10
N SER A 4 10.77 -12.17 0.71
CA SER A 4 9.99 -13.17 0.00
C SER A 4 9.04 -12.41 -0.93
N VAL A 5 9.11 -12.65 -2.24
CA VAL A 5 8.24 -11.96 -3.19
C VAL A 5 6.90 -12.69 -3.17
N GLY A 6 5.90 -12.13 -2.49
CA GLY A 6 4.52 -12.60 -2.63
C GLY A 6 3.92 -12.01 -3.88
N ILE A 7 3.34 -12.84 -4.75
CA ILE A 7 2.55 -12.36 -5.87
C ILE A 7 1.10 -12.45 -5.47
N TYR A 8 0.38 -11.33 -5.52
CA TYR A 8 -1.08 -11.37 -5.50
C TYR A 8 -1.51 -11.78 -6.92
N ALA A 9 -1.89 -13.04 -7.09
CA ALA A 9 -2.25 -13.59 -8.39
C ALA A 9 -3.71 -13.22 -8.74
N GLY A 10 -3.85 -12.16 -9.53
CA GLY A 10 -5.12 -11.69 -10.06
C GLY A 10 -5.39 -12.21 -11.48
N ARG A 11 -6.38 -11.63 -12.17
CA ARG A 11 -6.77 -12.05 -13.52
C ARG A 11 -5.76 -11.65 -14.59
N ASN A 12 -5.28 -10.40 -14.53
CA ASN A 12 -4.39 -9.80 -15.52
C ASN A 12 -3.39 -8.82 -14.86
N VAL A 13 -2.26 -8.54 -15.51
CA VAL A 13 -1.34 -7.46 -15.10
C VAL A 13 -2.01 -6.11 -15.39
N PRO A 14 -1.99 -5.14 -14.47
CA PRO A 14 -2.60 -3.84 -14.69
C PRO A 14 -1.80 -3.04 -15.74
N ILE A 15 -2.45 -2.66 -16.82
CA ILE A 15 -1.93 -1.73 -17.84
C ILE A 15 -2.61 -0.39 -17.58
N ASP A 16 -1.82 0.68 -17.44
CA ASP A 16 -2.28 2.05 -17.15
C ASP A 16 -3.11 2.24 -15.87
N GLU A 17 -3.10 1.24 -14.97
CA GLU A 17 -3.71 1.32 -13.65
C GLU A 17 -2.64 1.15 -12.58
N ASP A 18 -2.34 2.22 -11.85
CA ASP A 18 -1.23 2.28 -10.90
C ASP A 18 -1.68 2.56 -9.46
N LYS A 19 -2.99 2.81 -9.24
CA LYS A 19 -3.54 3.04 -7.91
C LYS A 19 -3.76 1.72 -7.18
N PHE A 20 -3.14 1.56 -6.00
CA PHE A 20 -3.21 0.34 -5.20
C PHE A 20 -4.65 -0.17 -4.98
N GLU A 21 -5.54 0.72 -4.54
CA GLU A 21 -6.95 0.41 -4.31
C GLU A 21 -7.64 -0.19 -5.54
N LYS A 22 -7.42 0.40 -6.72
CA LYS A 22 -8.01 -0.08 -7.97
C LYS A 22 -7.39 -1.40 -8.43
N ILE A 23 -6.10 -1.59 -8.19
CA ILE A 23 -5.39 -2.84 -8.49
C ILE A 23 -6.01 -3.99 -7.69
N VAL A 24 -6.21 -3.81 -6.38
CA VAL A 24 -6.78 -4.85 -5.51
C VAL A 24 -8.26 -5.08 -5.81
N THR A 25 -9.07 -4.02 -5.89
CA THR A 25 -10.53 -4.14 -6.11
C THR A 25 -10.89 -4.73 -7.47
N LYS A 26 -10.07 -4.50 -8.51
CA LYS A 26 -10.25 -5.13 -9.84
C LYS A 26 -9.59 -6.51 -9.95
N SER A 27 -8.99 -7.02 -8.86
CA SER A 27 -8.27 -8.29 -8.83
C SER A 27 -7.19 -8.38 -9.91
N TYR A 28 -6.41 -7.31 -10.09
CA TYR A 28 -5.24 -7.33 -10.96
C TYR A 28 -4.05 -7.98 -10.26
N SER A 29 -3.20 -8.62 -11.05
CA SER A 29 -1.96 -9.23 -10.56
C SER A 29 -0.96 -8.14 -10.19
N PHE A 30 -0.47 -8.16 -8.97
CA PHE A 30 0.61 -7.25 -8.56
C PHE A 30 1.57 -7.94 -7.58
N VAL A 31 2.80 -7.44 -7.55
CA VAL A 31 3.78 -7.90 -6.57
C VAL A 31 3.42 -7.29 -5.23
N ASP A 32 3.14 -8.13 -4.23
CA ASP A 32 2.86 -7.70 -2.88
C ASP A 32 4.11 -7.07 -2.26
N LYS A 33 4.03 -5.74 -2.09
CA LYS A 33 5.05 -4.91 -1.43
C LYS A 33 4.52 -4.30 -0.14
N THR A 34 3.46 -4.86 0.45
CA THR A 34 2.83 -4.29 1.66
C THR A 34 3.74 -4.30 2.88
N LEU A 35 4.77 -5.13 2.92
CA LEU A 35 5.82 -5.05 3.94
C LEU A 35 6.60 -3.73 3.92
N LEU A 36 6.56 -2.96 2.82
CA LEU A 36 7.09 -1.58 2.77
C LEU A 36 6.48 -0.69 3.87
N ILE A 37 5.23 -0.96 4.28
CA ILE A 37 4.57 -0.23 5.37
C ILE A 37 5.26 -0.54 6.71
N SER A 38 5.63 -1.81 6.94
CA SER A 38 6.38 -2.22 8.13
C SER A 38 7.76 -1.58 8.14
N ASP A 39 8.47 -1.65 7.00
CA ASP A 39 9.80 -1.07 6.85
C ASP A 39 9.77 0.45 7.12
N PHE A 40 8.72 1.13 6.66
CA PHE A 40 8.51 2.55 6.91
C PHE A 40 8.27 2.86 8.41
N LEU A 41 7.46 2.05 9.09
CA LEU A 41 7.14 2.23 10.51
C LEU A 41 8.32 1.91 11.44
N GLU A 42 9.12 0.92 11.07
CA GLU A 42 10.29 0.47 11.84
C GLU A 42 11.55 1.32 11.53
N SER A 43 11.50 2.15 10.47
CA SER A 43 12.58 3.06 10.09
C SER A 43 12.77 4.18 11.12
N SER A 44 14.03 4.45 11.47
CA SER A 44 14.42 5.61 12.30
C SER A 44 14.55 6.91 11.48
N MET A 45 14.32 6.86 10.17
CA MET A 45 14.49 8.01 9.29
C MET A 45 13.29 8.96 9.36
N LEU A 46 13.55 10.25 9.59
CA LEU A 46 12.52 11.30 9.54
C LEU A 46 11.93 11.48 8.15
N VAL A 47 12.73 11.21 7.11
CA VAL A 47 12.33 11.31 5.71
C VAL A 47 12.70 10.01 5.01
N SER A 48 11.69 9.32 4.48
CA SER A 48 11.88 8.11 3.67
C SER A 48 11.77 8.46 2.18
N HIS A 49 12.82 8.15 1.42
CA HIS A 49 12.86 8.40 -0.02
C HIS A 49 12.72 7.10 -0.81
N VAL A 50 11.61 6.95 -1.54
CA VAL A 50 11.37 5.79 -2.42
C VAL A 50 11.99 6.04 -3.79
N VAL A 51 13.32 5.88 -3.91
CA VAL A 51 14.05 6.00 -5.18
C VAL A 51 13.89 4.73 -6.01
N ARG A 52 13.34 4.81 -7.24
CA ARG A 52 13.35 3.68 -8.20
C ARG A 52 13.29 4.11 -9.67
N PRO A 53 13.69 3.25 -10.64
CA PRO A 53 13.58 3.50 -12.08
C PRO A 53 12.16 3.78 -12.58
N ARG A 54 12.02 4.31 -13.81
CA ARG A 54 10.72 4.55 -14.47
C ARG A 54 9.90 3.24 -14.51
N CYS A 55 8.57 3.34 -14.40
CA CYS A 55 7.62 2.21 -14.43
C CYS A 55 7.70 1.20 -13.27
N PHE A 56 8.43 1.48 -12.18
CA PHE A 56 8.53 0.56 -11.04
C PHE A 56 7.31 0.59 -10.07
N GLY A 57 6.19 1.18 -10.47
CA GLY A 57 5.01 1.28 -9.60
C GLY A 57 5.18 2.28 -8.45
N LYS A 58 5.76 3.46 -8.72
CA LYS A 58 5.86 4.55 -7.71
C LYS A 58 4.49 4.93 -7.17
N THR A 59 3.52 5.17 -8.05
CA THR A 59 2.15 5.49 -7.65
C THR A 59 1.54 4.38 -6.80
N THR A 60 1.76 3.12 -7.16
CA THR A 60 1.26 1.99 -6.35
C THR A 60 1.89 1.99 -4.96
N ASN A 61 3.21 2.16 -4.87
CA ASN A 61 3.93 2.19 -3.60
C ASN A 61 3.63 3.44 -2.76
N LEU A 62 3.14 4.54 -3.33
CA LEU A 62 2.74 5.74 -2.59
C LEU A 62 1.25 5.74 -2.21
N THR A 63 0.40 5.22 -3.09
CA THR A 63 -1.04 5.09 -2.83
C THR A 63 -1.35 3.97 -1.83
N MET A 64 -0.51 2.94 -1.74
CA MET A 64 -0.62 1.87 -0.75
C MET A 64 -0.50 2.36 0.71
N PRO A 65 0.61 3.02 1.14
CA PRO A 65 0.70 3.56 2.50
C PRO A 65 -0.32 4.67 2.75
N ARG A 66 -0.72 5.45 1.74
CA ARG A 66 -1.87 6.38 1.87
C ARG A 66 -3.16 5.65 2.23
N ASN A 67 -3.45 4.52 1.56
CA ASN A 67 -4.62 3.70 1.87
C ASN A 67 -4.52 3.07 3.28
N PHE A 68 -3.31 2.72 3.72
CA PHE A 68 -3.08 2.13 5.04
C PHE A 68 -3.16 3.14 6.20
N PHE A 69 -2.48 4.28 6.12
CA PHE A 69 -2.33 5.21 7.24
C PHE A 69 -3.48 6.20 7.38
N ALA A 70 -4.06 6.67 6.27
CA ALA A 70 -4.98 7.80 6.31
C ALA A 70 -6.28 7.44 7.03
N CYS A 71 -6.74 8.32 7.92
CA CYS A 71 -8.08 8.23 8.47
C CYS A 71 -9.12 8.34 7.32
N PRO A 72 -10.11 7.43 7.24
CA PRO A 72 -11.13 7.49 6.21
C PRO A 72 -12.03 8.71 6.44
N ILE A 73 -12.48 9.30 5.33
CA ILE A 73 -13.42 10.43 5.29
C ILE A 73 -14.54 10.02 4.36
N GLU A 74 -15.79 10.22 4.78
CA GLU A 74 -16.98 9.86 4.00
C GLU A 74 -16.88 10.29 2.52
N PRO A 75 -17.23 9.41 1.57
CA PRO A 75 -17.91 8.10 1.74
C PRO A 75 -16.97 6.91 2.01
N ASP A 76 -15.68 7.16 2.24
CA ASP A 76 -14.71 6.11 2.56
C ASP A 76 -14.84 5.64 4.01
N ASN A 77 -14.47 4.39 4.29
CA ASN A 77 -14.57 3.84 5.64
C ASN A 77 -13.46 2.81 5.94
N LYS A 78 -13.32 2.49 7.23
CA LYS A 78 -12.23 1.64 7.73
C LYS A 78 -12.35 0.19 7.26
N GLU A 79 -13.58 -0.35 7.20
CA GLU A 79 -13.84 -1.74 6.77
C GLU A 79 -13.46 -1.94 5.30
N ARG A 80 -13.92 -1.04 4.42
CA ARG A 80 -13.59 -1.05 2.99
C ARG A 80 -12.09 -0.98 2.74
N ARG A 81 -11.36 -0.15 3.49
CA ARG A 81 -9.90 -0.10 3.40
C ARG A 81 -9.24 -1.38 3.91
N GLN A 82 -9.83 -2.03 4.91
CA GLN A 82 -9.30 -3.25 5.49
C GLN A 82 -9.32 -4.40 4.48
N ASP A 83 -10.37 -4.45 3.65
CA ASP A 83 -10.48 -5.41 2.55
C ASP A 83 -9.34 -5.29 1.53
N LEU A 84 -8.79 -4.08 1.33
CA LEU A 84 -7.64 -3.88 0.42
C LEU A 84 -6.36 -4.61 0.88
N PHE A 85 -6.27 -4.98 2.16
CA PHE A 85 -5.08 -5.59 2.74
C PHE A 85 -5.32 -7.02 3.26
N ARG A 86 -6.54 -7.54 3.20
CA ARG A 86 -6.93 -8.80 3.85
C ARG A 86 -6.06 -10.01 3.47
N ASP A 87 -5.61 -10.05 2.23
CA ASP A 87 -4.80 -11.15 1.67
C ASP A 87 -3.32 -10.76 1.49
N SER A 88 -2.90 -9.65 2.09
CA SER A 88 -1.54 -9.12 1.94
C SER A 88 -0.60 -9.52 3.08
N LYS A 89 0.70 -9.44 2.84
CA LYS A 89 1.73 -9.75 3.84
C LYS A 89 1.69 -8.89 5.08
N ILE A 90 1.38 -7.60 4.96
CA ILE A 90 1.26 -6.73 6.15
C ILE A 90 0.14 -7.23 7.09
N TRP A 91 -0.92 -7.82 6.53
CA TRP A 91 -2.03 -8.35 7.31
C TRP A 91 -1.70 -9.66 8.02
N SER A 92 -1.06 -10.60 7.32
CA SER A 92 -0.72 -11.92 7.86
C SER A 92 0.54 -11.90 8.73
N GLU A 93 1.61 -11.23 8.28
CA GLU A 93 2.94 -11.28 8.92
C GLU A 93 3.14 -10.18 9.97
N LYS A 94 2.49 -9.02 9.82
CA LYS A 94 2.73 -7.83 10.66
C LYS A 94 1.44 -7.33 11.34
N ARG A 95 0.62 -8.26 11.83
CA ARG A 95 -0.72 -7.97 12.38
C ARG A 95 -0.75 -7.00 13.56
N LYS A 96 0.28 -6.99 14.41
CA LYS A 96 0.40 -6.02 15.53
C LYS A 96 0.50 -4.59 15.02
N LEU A 97 1.46 -4.33 14.12
CA LEU A 97 1.63 -3.02 13.48
C LEU A 97 0.39 -2.61 12.70
N PHE A 98 -0.24 -3.57 12.00
CA PHE A 98 -1.50 -3.32 11.30
C PHE A 98 -2.55 -2.73 12.25
N LYS A 99 -2.83 -3.40 13.38
CA LYS A 99 -3.85 -2.92 14.33
C LYS A 99 -3.52 -1.56 14.95
N GLU A 100 -2.23 -1.30 15.18
CA GLU A 100 -1.77 -0.10 15.87
C GLU A 100 -1.81 1.17 15.01
N HIS A 101 -1.55 1.04 13.70
CA HIS A 101 -1.33 2.17 12.79
C HIS A 101 -2.38 2.33 11.69
N PHE A 102 -3.17 1.29 11.41
CA PHE A 102 -4.13 1.31 10.31
C PHE A 102 -5.24 2.36 10.50
N CYS A 103 -5.41 3.22 9.50
CA CYS A 103 -6.41 4.29 9.44
C CYS A 103 -6.38 5.25 10.63
N LYS A 104 -5.19 5.60 11.14
CA LYS A 104 -5.03 6.39 12.38
C LYS A 104 -4.57 7.83 12.17
N TYR A 105 -4.04 8.16 11.00
CA TYR A 105 -3.32 9.41 10.80
C TYR A 105 -4.02 10.33 9.80
N PRO A 106 -4.08 11.66 10.05
CA PRO A 106 -4.36 12.60 8.99
C PRO A 106 -3.18 12.61 8.00
N ILE A 107 -3.45 12.36 6.72
CA ILE A 107 -2.42 12.28 5.67
C ILE A 107 -2.64 13.38 4.64
N ILE A 108 -1.62 14.20 4.41
CA ILE A 108 -1.55 15.12 3.28
C ILE A 108 -0.87 14.37 2.13
N PHE A 109 -1.57 14.24 1.00
CA PHE A 109 -1.04 13.58 -0.19
C PHE A 109 -0.98 14.57 -1.35
N ILE A 110 0.23 14.92 -1.77
CA ILE A 110 0.48 15.83 -2.88
C ILE A 110 0.93 15.00 -4.07
N ASN A 111 0.24 15.16 -5.20
CA ASN A 111 0.63 14.53 -6.46
C ASN A 111 0.77 15.61 -7.51
N HIS A 112 2.01 15.84 -7.95
CA HIS A 112 2.29 16.66 -9.11
C HIS A 112 2.11 15.80 -10.36
N LYS A 113 0.86 15.64 -10.79
CA LYS A 113 0.60 15.22 -12.17
C LYS A 113 1.01 16.38 -13.07
N VAL A 114 2.10 16.21 -13.80
CA VAL A 114 2.40 16.97 -15.02
C VAL A 114 1.96 16.11 -16.19
#